data_AF-A0A0M8XUI2-F1
#
_entry.id   AF-A0A0M8XUI2-F1
#
_cell.length_a   1.000
_cell.length_b   1.000
_cell.length_c   1.000
_cell.angle_alpha   90.00
_cell.angle_beta   90.00
_cell.angle_gamma   90.00
#
_symmetry.space_group_name_H-M   'P 1'
#
loop_
_entity.id
_entity.type
_entity.pdbx_description
1 polymer ?
#
loop_
_entity_poly.entity_id
_entity_poly.type
_entity_poly.pdbx_seq_one_letter_code
_entity_poly.pdbx_strand_id
1 'polypeptide(L)' 'MGTLLLILGIILIVGGVLGLLRGQMLWGIVAIVVGLILVPGGFIGF' A
#
# COMPACT_ATOMS: atom_id res chain seq x y z
N MET A 1 1.03 15.52 9.73
CA MET A 1 2.02 14.49 9.35
C MET A 1 1.38 13.12 9.12
N GLY A 2 0.62 12.54 10.07
CA GLY A 2 0.07 11.17 9.94
C GLY A 2 -0.97 10.95 8.85
N THR A 3 -1.86 11.90 8.58
CA THR A 3 -2.94 11.76 7.59
C THR A 3 -2.40 11.59 6.16
N LEU A 4 -1.30 12.26 5.82
CA LEU A 4 -0.69 12.18 4.48
C LEU A 4 -0.10 10.79 4.21
N LEU A 5 0.58 10.20 5.19
CA LEU A 5 1.12 8.84 5.09
C LEU A 5 0.01 7.79 4.98
N LEU A 6 -1.10 8.00 5.69
CA LEU A 6 -2.28 7.15 5.63
C LEU A 6 -2.90 7.17 4.22
N ILE A 7 -3.06 8.36 3.63
CA ILE A 7 -3.51 8.52 2.25
C ILE A 7 -2.53 7.87 1.27
N LEU A 8 -1.22 8.08 1.45
CA LEU A 8 -0.19 7.47 0.59
C LEU A 8 -0.23 5.93 0.66
N GLY A 9 -0.37 5.37 1.85
CA GLY A 9 -0.47 3.94 2.08
C GLY A 9 -1.68 3.33 1.39
N ILE A 10 -2.85 3.98 1.48
CA ILE A 10 -4.06 3.56 0.76
C ILE A 10 -3.84 3.57 -0.75
N ILE A 11 -3.25 4.64 -1.29
CA ILE A 11 -2.99 4.77 -2.73
C ILE A 11 -2.04 3.66 -3.22
N LEU A 12 -0.98 3.35 -2.45
CA LEU A 12 -0.03 2.28 -2.76
C LEU A 12 -0.68 0.90 -2.74
N ILE A 13 -1.55 0.62 -1.76
CA ILE A 13 -2.28 -0.65 -1.69
C ILE A 13 -3.21 -0.80 -2.89
N VAL A 14 -4.02 0.23 -3.20
CA VAL A 14 -4.94 0.20 -4.34
C VAL A 14 -4.18 0.11 -5.66
N GLY A 15 -3.10 0.86 -5.82
CA GLY A 15 -2.23 0.81 -6.99
C GLY A 15 -1.56 -0.55 -7.16
N GLY A 16 -1.16 -1.18 -6.06
CA GLY A 16 -0.59 -2.52 -6.07
C GLY A 16 -1.60 -3.59 -6.49
N VAL A 17 -2.84 -3.52 -5.99
CA VAL A 17 -3.94 -4.39 -6.43
C VAL A 17 -4.23 -4.21 -7.93
N LEU A 18 -4.27 -2.97 -8.43
CA LEU A 18 -4.44 -2.70 -9.86
C LEU A 18 -3.25 -3.21 -10.70
N GLY A 19 -2.04 -3.17 -10.16
CA GLY A 19 -0.85 -3.73 -10.78
C GLY A 19 -0.92 -5.26 -10.94
N LEU A 20 -1.45 -5.95 -9.92
CA LEU A 20 -1.71 -7.39 -9.99
C LEU A 20 -2.72 -7.73 -11.09
N LEU A 21 -3.81 -6.96 -11.18
CA LEU A 21 -4.83 -7.16 -12.22
C LEU A 21 -4.31 -6.93 -13.64
N ARG A 22 -3.24 -6.13 -13.79
CA ARG A 22 -2.57 -5.87 -15.07
C ARG A 22 -1.48 -6.90 -15.41
N GLY A 23 -1.35 -7.97 -14.61
CA GLY A 23 -0.32 -8.99 -14.79
C GLY A 23 1.08 -8.58 -14.30
N GLN A 24 1.23 -7.42 -13.67
CA GLN A 24 2.50 -6.94 -13.11
C GLN A 24 2.67 -7.46 -11.68
N MET A 25 2.76 -8.79 -11.54
CA MET A 25 2.77 -9.46 -10.23
C MET A 25 3.83 -8.88 -9.27
N LEU A 26 5.07 -8.69 -9.74
CA LEU A 26 6.16 -8.22 -8.89
C LEU A 26 5.91 -6.79 -8.38
N TRP A 27 5.61 -5.85 -9.28
CA TRP A 27 5.35 -4.45 -8.91
C TRP A 27 4.10 -4.28 -8.06
N GLY A 28 3.05 -5.08 -8.33
CA GLY A 28 1.83 -5.10 -7.54
C GLY A 28 2.09 -5.52 -6.10
N ILE A 29 2.82 -6.62 -5.89
CA ILE A 29 3.21 -7.11 -4.56
C ILE A 29 4.07 -6.07 -3.84
N VAL A 30 5.08 -5.51 -4.52
CA VAL A 30 5.96 -4.49 -3.93
C VAL A 30 5.16 -3.27 -3.47
N ALA A 31 4.24 -2.77 -4.29
CA ALA A 31 3.39 -1.64 -3.93
C ALA A 31 2.47 -1.94 -2.73
N ILE A 32 1.93 -3.16 -2.63
CA ILE A 32 1.12 -3.58 -1.48
C ILE A 32 1.95 -3.62 -0.19
N VAL A 33 3.13 -4.23 -0.22
CA VAL A 33 4.02 -4.34 0.95
C VAL A 33 4.48 -2.95 1.41
N VAL A 34 4.90 -2.10 0.47
CA VAL A 34 5.31 -0.73 0.77
C VAL A 34 4.13 0.09 1.32
N GLY A 35 2.94 -0.06 0.75
CA GLY A 35 1.72 0.58 1.23
C GLY A 35 1.39 0.19 2.67
N LEU A 36 1.47 -1.10 3.02
CA LEU A 36 1.22 -1.59 4.39
C LEU A 36 2.22 -1.06 5.41
N ILE A 37 3.49 -0.90 5.05
CA ILE A 37 4.53 -0.33 5.91
C ILE A 37 4.29 1.17 6.14
N LEU A 38 3.78 1.86 5.11
CA LEU A 38 3.54 3.31 5.15
C LEU A 38 2.24 3.71 5.86
N VAL A 39 1.26 2.81 5.99
CA VAL A 39 0.03 3.08 6.75
C VAL A 39 0.37 3.19 8.24
N PRO A 40 0.27 4.39 8.84
CA PRO A 40 0.43 4.54 10.28
C PRO A 40 -0.79 3.88 10.97
N GLY A 41 -0.56 2.84 11.77
CA GLY A 41 -1.60 2.08 12.48
C GLY A 41 -2.06 0.77 11.81
N GLY A 42 -1.49 0.39 10.65
CA GLY A 42 -1.97 -0.76 9.87
C GLY A 42 -1.33 -2.11 10.20
N PHE A 43 -0.12 -2.13 10.77
CA PHE A 43 0.62 -3.38 11.01
C PHE A 43 0.58 -3.85 12.47
N ILE A 44 0.39 -2.96 13.45
CA ILE A 44 0.36 -3.29 14.89
C ILE A 44 -0.42 -2.20 15.66
N GLY A 45 -1.60 -2.52 16.20
CA GLY A 45 -2.25 -1.76 17.27
C GLY A 45 -3.31 -0.74 16.86
N PHE A 46 -4.57 -1.10 17.13
CA PHE A 46 -5.60 -0.17 17.62
C PHE A 46 -5.14 0.51 18.92
#